data_AF-A0A3M7N1J2-F1
#
_entry.id   AF-A0A3M7N1J2-F1
#
_cell.length_a   1.000
_cell.length_b   1.000
_cell.length_c   1.000
_cell.angle_alpha   90.00
_cell.angle_beta   90.00
_cell.angle_gamma   90.00
#
_symmetry.space_group_name_H-M   'P 1'
#
loop_
_entity.id
_entity.type
_entity.pdbx_description
1 polymer ?
#
loop_
_entity_poly.entity_id
_entity_poly.type
_entity_poly.pdbx_seq_one_letter_code
_entity_poly.pdbx_strand_id
1 'polypeptide(L)'
;MVIASLLRGADRGEDESQSYTGLTNPSHFLAHLLSYMETPPYLRKALFPMHPNLRTAGTLPSLDLPSHVRINEWSPYRRKRPPAVAVSPATPREQDGYYWGYSVRISASLSAVLTECPFDGGYDLSFGTSERGQPLSEMAAAKDVDLADRGISARNVADLFDYWVNLVPAQGSRTIRTEEAVWLGLMALRGVVMENGAGA
;
A
#
# COMPACT_ATOMS: atom_id res chain seq x y z
N MET A 1 -0.55 -3.97 -3.27
CA MET A 1 -1.42 -2.78 -3.14
C MET A 1 -0.98 -1.97 -1.92
N VAL A 2 -0.78 -0.66 -2.09
CA VAL A 2 -0.19 0.31 -1.14
C VAL A 2 -1.06 0.78 0.08
N ILE A 3 -1.33 0.02 1.17
CA ILE A 3 -2.33 0.45 2.23
C ILE A 3 -1.92 0.12 3.69
N ALA A 4 -2.05 1.00 4.73
CA ALA A 4 -1.81 0.80 6.19
C ALA A 4 -2.83 1.58 7.03
N SER A 5 -3.05 1.03 8.21
CA SER A 5 -3.17 1.84 9.41
C SER A 5 -1.78 2.07 10.02
N LEU A 6 -1.36 3.32 10.22
CA LEU A 6 -0.20 3.62 11.07
C LEU A 6 -0.61 3.70 12.56
N LEU A 7 -1.41 2.73 13.02
CA LEU A 7 -1.82 2.58 14.41
C LEU A 7 -1.85 1.10 14.84
N ARG A 8 -0.78 0.72 15.57
CA ARG A 8 -0.65 -0.41 16.51
C ARG A 8 -0.86 -1.83 15.96
N GLY A 9 0.26 -2.54 15.80
CA GLY A 9 0.30 -3.97 15.52
C GLY A 9 1.74 -4.49 15.45
N ALA A 10 2.56 -4.17 16.46
CA ALA A 10 3.93 -4.67 16.51
C ALA A 10 3.93 -6.14 16.96
N ASP A 11 4.02 -7.06 16.01
CA ASP A 11 4.34 -8.45 16.33
C ASP A 11 5.84 -8.62 16.59
N ARG A 12 6.20 -9.62 17.39
CA ARG A 12 7.48 -9.69 18.11
C ARG A 12 8.49 -10.60 17.41
N GLY A 13 9.63 -10.06 16.99
CA GLY A 13 10.73 -10.86 16.46
C GLY A 13 12.05 -10.09 16.33
N GLU A 14 12.89 -10.19 17.37
CA GLU A 14 14.29 -9.73 17.43
C GLU A 14 14.55 -8.23 17.12
N ASP A 15 15.80 -7.76 17.33
CA ASP A 15 16.15 -6.33 17.26
C ASP A 15 16.38 -5.85 15.81
N GLU A 16 15.35 -5.93 14.98
CA GLU A 16 15.33 -5.34 13.64
C GLU A 16 15.44 -3.80 13.66
N SER A 17 15.38 -3.16 14.84
CA SER A 17 15.33 -1.69 15.00
C SER A 17 16.66 -0.96 14.75
N GLN A 18 17.75 -1.70 14.52
CA GLN A 18 19.10 -1.15 14.37
C GLN A 18 19.88 -1.66 13.15
N SER A 19 19.31 -2.57 12.34
CA SER A 19 20.01 -3.22 11.22
C SER A 19 19.45 -2.82 9.85
N TYR A 20 20.19 -3.11 8.78
CA TYR A 20 19.68 -2.93 7.41
C TYR A 20 18.91 -4.18 6.98
N THR A 21 17.59 -4.07 6.85
CA THR A 21 16.74 -5.22 6.56
C THR A 21 16.49 -5.48 5.07
N GLY A 22 16.99 -4.64 4.16
CA GLY A 22 16.68 -4.74 2.72
C GLY A 22 17.14 -6.04 2.02
N LEU A 23 17.98 -6.86 2.66
CA LEU A 23 18.36 -8.20 2.18
C LEU A 23 17.78 -9.36 3.02
N THR A 24 17.48 -9.14 4.30
CA THR A 24 17.02 -10.16 5.25
C THR A 24 15.50 -10.18 5.41
N ASN A 25 14.88 -9.00 5.47
CA ASN A 25 13.45 -8.78 5.55
C ASN A 25 13.03 -7.62 4.62
N PRO A 26 12.96 -7.87 3.29
CA PRO A 26 12.62 -6.83 2.30
C PRO A 26 11.24 -6.19 2.54
N SER A 27 10.29 -6.95 3.12
CA SER A 27 8.96 -6.46 3.48
C SER A 27 9.03 -5.37 4.56
N HIS A 28 9.79 -5.59 5.64
CA HIS A 28 10.01 -4.57 6.66
C HIS A 28 10.79 -3.37 6.09
N PHE A 29 11.85 -3.60 5.29
CA PHE A 29 12.60 -2.51 4.65
C PHE A 29 11.68 -1.61 3.82
N LEU A 30 10.87 -2.20 2.94
CA LEU A 30 9.94 -1.47 2.07
C LEU A 30 8.87 -0.76 2.89
N ALA A 31 8.32 -1.40 3.92
CA ALA A 31 7.31 -0.79 4.79
C ALA A 31 7.86 0.42 5.55
N HIS A 32 9.08 0.31 6.09
CA HIS A 32 9.77 1.40 6.78
C HIS A 32 10.03 2.58 5.83
N LEU A 33 10.46 2.30 4.58
CA LEU A 33 10.76 3.31 3.57
C LEU A 33 9.50 4.06 3.08
N LEU A 34 8.44 3.32 2.76
CA LEU A 34 7.16 3.88 2.32
C LEU A 34 6.51 4.72 3.43
N SER A 35 6.59 4.26 4.69
CA SER A 35 6.04 5.00 5.84
C SER A 35 6.81 6.30 6.10
N TYR A 36 8.13 6.30 5.91
CA TYR A 36 8.96 7.50 5.98
C TYR A 36 8.61 8.50 4.88
N MET A 37 8.39 8.04 3.64
CA MET A 37 7.97 8.90 2.53
C MET A 37 6.59 9.51 2.77
N GLU A 38 5.62 8.73 3.23
CA GLU A 38 4.27 9.20 3.58
C GLU A 38 4.30 10.23 4.70
N THR A 39 5.12 10.00 5.73
CA THR A 39 5.16 10.89 6.90
C THR A 39 5.55 12.31 6.49
N PRO A 40 4.78 13.35 6.89
CA PRO A 40 5.10 14.74 6.55
C PRO A 40 6.52 15.16 7.03
N PRO A 41 7.32 15.88 6.24
CA PRO A 41 8.74 16.13 6.51
C PRO A 41 9.07 16.72 7.88
N TYR A 42 8.16 17.52 8.46
CA TYR A 42 8.31 18.12 9.77
C TYR A 42 8.08 17.16 10.95
N LEU A 43 7.46 15.99 10.72
CA LEU A 43 7.30 14.93 11.73
C LEU A 43 8.39 13.85 11.65
N ARG A 44 9.04 13.69 10.50
CA ARG A 44 10.02 12.60 10.28
C ARG A 44 11.09 12.52 11.36
N LYS A 45 11.63 13.66 11.80
CA LYS A 45 12.64 13.73 12.88
C LYS A 45 12.15 13.29 14.26
N ALA A 46 10.84 13.31 14.51
CA ALA A 46 10.23 12.91 15.78
C ALA A 46 9.73 11.45 15.75
N LEU A 47 9.33 10.95 14.58
CA LEU A 47 8.75 9.61 14.40
C LEU A 47 9.77 8.56 13.93
N PHE A 48 10.83 8.96 13.23
CA PHE A 48 11.84 8.06 12.68
C PHE A 48 13.22 8.38 13.27
N PRO A 49 13.79 7.51 14.12
CA PRO A 49 15.18 7.63 14.54
C PRO A 49 16.12 7.36 13.35
N MET A 50 17.41 7.65 13.53
CA MET A 50 18.43 7.36 12.51
C MET A 50 18.54 5.85 12.29
N HIS A 51 18.04 5.37 11.15
CA HIS A 51 17.93 3.94 10.84
C HIS A 51 18.71 3.56 9.56
N PRO A 52 19.42 2.41 9.49
CA PRO A 52 20.14 1.99 8.28
C PRO A 52 19.29 1.91 7.01
N ASN A 53 18.03 1.47 7.12
CA ASN A 53 17.08 1.44 5.99
C ASN A 53 16.88 2.83 5.34
N LEU A 54 17.01 3.91 6.12
CA LEU A 54 16.75 5.28 5.68
C LEU A 54 18.03 6.00 5.21
N ARG A 55 19.18 5.33 5.15
CA ARG A 55 20.47 5.91 4.72
C ARG A 55 20.40 6.60 3.35
N THR A 56 19.61 6.05 2.44
CA THR A 56 19.40 6.59 1.08
C THR A 56 18.06 7.32 0.92
N ALA A 57 17.29 7.54 1.98
CA ALA A 57 15.96 8.17 1.87
C ALA A 57 16.01 9.60 1.29
N GLY A 58 17.16 10.28 1.38
CA GLY A 58 17.40 11.58 0.74
C GLY A 58 17.58 11.53 -0.79
N THR A 59 17.70 10.35 -1.41
CA THR A 59 17.73 10.19 -2.88
C THR A 59 16.37 9.81 -3.45
N LEU A 60 15.35 9.65 -2.62
CA LEU A 60 13.98 9.37 -3.06
C LEU A 60 13.31 10.65 -3.58
N PRO A 61 12.39 10.54 -4.54
CA PRO A 61 11.58 11.69 -4.96
C PRO A 61 10.74 12.21 -3.79
N SER A 62 10.64 13.53 -3.67
CA SER A 62 9.72 14.15 -2.72
C SER A 62 8.28 13.91 -3.14
N LEU A 63 7.43 13.48 -2.20
CA LEU A 63 5.98 13.43 -2.39
C LEU A 63 5.38 14.76 -1.93
N ASP A 64 5.03 15.66 -2.86
CA ASP A 64 4.31 16.91 -2.52
C ASP A 64 2.81 16.60 -2.28
N LEU A 65 2.51 15.95 -1.15
CA LEU A 65 1.14 15.60 -0.75
C LEU A 65 0.39 16.78 -0.09
N PRO A 66 -0.95 16.85 -0.16
CA PRO A 66 -1.75 17.82 0.60
C PRO A 66 -1.53 17.78 2.12
N SER A 67 -1.09 16.63 2.67
CA SER A 67 -0.69 16.48 4.07
C SER A 67 0.73 17.01 4.38
N HIS A 68 1.57 17.25 3.37
CA HIS A 68 2.98 17.70 3.49
C HIS A 68 3.13 19.22 3.56
N VAL A 69 2.09 19.90 4.04
CA VAL A 69 1.96 21.36 4.12
C VAL A 69 3.25 22.05 4.62
N ARG A 70 3.69 23.09 3.91
CA ARG A 70 4.89 23.87 4.23
C ARG A 70 4.66 24.81 5.42
N ILE A 71 5.72 25.43 5.94
CA ILE A 71 5.60 26.25 7.16
C ILE A 71 4.75 27.52 6.97
N ASN A 72 4.66 28.07 5.76
CA ASN A 72 3.88 29.28 5.46
C ASN A 72 2.63 28.99 4.62
N GLU A 73 2.26 27.71 4.49
CA GLU A 73 1.13 27.27 3.68
C GLU A 73 -0.10 27.05 4.56
N TRP A 74 -1.26 27.43 4.03
CA TRP A 74 -2.56 27.24 4.69
C TRP A 74 -3.16 25.90 4.27
N SER A 75 -3.78 25.19 5.21
CA SER A 75 -4.50 23.95 4.96
C SER A 75 -5.68 23.83 5.91
N PRO A 76 -6.87 23.39 5.44
CA PRO A 76 -8.06 23.27 6.29
C PRO A 76 -7.84 22.29 7.45
N TYR A 77 -7.16 21.17 7.18
CA TYR A 77 -6.89 20.11 8.13
C TYR A 77 -5.60 20.27 8.95
N ARG A 78 -4.86 21.38 8.76
CA ARG A 78 -3.65 21.69 9.54
C ARG A 78 -3.63 23.13 10.05
N ARG A 79 -4.54 23.45 10.97
CA ARG A 79 -4.49 24.70 11.72
C ARG A 79 -3.31 24.75 12.69
N LYS A 80 -2.58 25.88 12.65
CA LYS A 80 -1.44 26.17 13.55
C LYS A 80 -1.82 26.94 14.82
N ARG A 81 -3.06 27.40 14.93
CA ARG A 81 -3.56 28.19 16.07
C ARG A 81 -4.90 27.60 16.52
N PRO A 82 -5.13 27.46 17.84
CA PRO A 82 -6.41 26.99 18.36
C PRO A 82 -7.54 28.00 18.12
N PRO A 83 -8.81 27.56 18.15
CA PRO A 83 -9.25 26.19 18.34
C PRO A 83 -9.00 25.32 17.09
N ALA A 84 -8.49 24.12 17.36
CA ALA A 84 -8.33 23.03 16.41
C ALA A 84 -8.86 21.75 17.08
N VAL A 85 -9.53 20.91 16.32
CA VAL A 85 -10.15 19.66 16.79
C VAL A 85 -9.52 18.51 16.00
N ALA A 86 -9.20 17.41 16.67
CA ALA A 86 -8.74 16.20 16.00
C ALA A 86 -9.90 15.56 15.23
N VAL A 87 -9.68 15.22 13.96
CA VAL A 87 -10.65 14.54 13.09
C VAL A 87 -10.08 13.19 12.64
N SER A 88 -10.89 12.33 12.03
CA SER A 88 -10.41 11.08 11.46
C SER A 88 -9.39 11.36 10.34
N PRO A 89 -8.32 10.57 10.20
CA PRO A 89 -7.41 10.67 9.04
C PRO A 89 -8.11 10.47 7.69
N ALA A 90 -9.30 9.85 7.67
CA ALA A 90 -10.11 9.67 6.47
C ALA A 90 -10.96 10.90 6.11
N THR A 91 -11.25 11.78 7.07
CA THR A 91 -12.10 12.98 6.89
C THR A 91 -11.71 13.85 5.68
N PRO A 92 -10.42 14.13 5.41
CA PRO A 92 -10.03 14.96 4.26
C PRO A 92 -10.39 14.36 2.91
N ARG A 93 -10.39 13.02 2.81
CA ARG A 93 -10.80 12.29 1.61
C ARG A 93 -12.32 12.22 1.49
N GLU A 94 -12.99 11.87 2.58
CA GLU A 94 -14.44 11.56 2.60
C GLU A 94 -15.34 12.78 2.57
N GLN A 95 -14.89 13.94 3.07
CA GLN A 95 -15.71 15.16 3.12
C GLN A 95 -15.30 16.19 2.05
N ASP A 96 -13.99 16.36 1.85
CA ASP A 96 -13.43 17.42 0.99
C ASP A 96 -12.72 16.89 -0.27
N GLY A 97 -12.65 15.57 -0.48
CA GLY A 97 -12.04 14.96 -1.67
C GLY A 97 -10.51 15.05 -1.76
N TYR A 98 -9.81 15.47 -0.70
CA TYR A 98 -8.34 15.52 -0.69
C TYR A 98 -7.73 14.13 -0.62
N TYR A 99 -6.76 13.87 -1.49
CA TYR A 99 -5.84 12.74 -1.30
C TYR A 99 -4.95 13.01 -0.08
N TRP A 100 -5.18 12.28 1.00
CA TRP A 100 -4.54 12.52 2.30
C TRP A 100 -3.31 11.64 2.57
N GLY A 101 -2.62 11.24 1.50
CA GLY A 101 -1.56 10.25 1.54
C GLY A 101 -2.06 8.83 1.30
N TYR A 102 -1.12 7.89 1.26
CA TYR A 102 -1.38 6.46 1.12
C TYR A 102 -1.09 5.75 2.43
N SER A 103 -1.41 4.46 2.45
CA SER A 103 -1.05 3.50 3.48
C SER A 103 0.16 2.55 3.21
N VAL A 104 0.64 1.74 4.17
CA VAL A 104 1.75 0.74 4.12
C VAL A 104 1.69 -0.50 5.12
N ARG A 105 0.77 -1.47 4.99
CA ARG A 105 0.53 -2.63 5.91
C ARG A 105 1.41 -3.81 5.50
N ILE A 106 1.93 -4.54 6.48
CA ILE A 106 2.59 -5.84 6.27
C ILE A 106 1.53 -6.93 6.49
N SER A 107 1.50 -7.93 5.59
CA SER A 107 0.67 -9.14 5.69
C SER A 107 1.58 -10.35 5.57
N ALA A 108 1.31 -11.41 6.34
CA ALA A 108 2.12 -12.62 6.32
C ALA A 108 1.91 -13.48 5.04
N SER A 109 0.70 -13.41 4.47
CA SER A 109 0.22 -14.24 3.38
C SER A 109 -0.59 -13.44 2.35
N LEU A 110 -0.85 -14.00 1.17
CA LEU A 110 -1.73 -13.36 0.19
C LEU A 110 -3.20 -13.45 0.65
N SER A 111 -3.56 -14.51 1.38
CA SER A 111 -4.85 -14.62 2.08
C SER A 111 -5.08 -13.42 3.01
N ALA A 112 -4.11 -13.13 3.89
CA ALA A 112 -4.17 -12.03 4.86
C ALA A 112 -4.26 -10.64 4.22
N VAL A 113 -3.79 -10.46 2.97
CA VAL A 113 -4.03 -9.20 2.24
C VAL A 113 -5.53 -8.96 2.08
N LEU A 114 -6.31 -9.99 1.73
CA LEU A 114 -7.75 -9.90 1.49
C LEU A 114 -8.59 -10.04 2.76
N THR A 115 -8.27 -10.98 3.66
CA THR A 115 -9.08 -11.26 4.85
C THR A 115 -8.88 -10.27 5.99
N GLU A 116 -7.67 -9.72 6.14
CA GLU A 116 -7.36 -8.72 7.18
C GLU A 116 -7.42 -7.30 6.60
N CYS A 117 -8.41 -7.07 5.73
CA CYS A 117 -8.71 -5.74 5.21
C CYS A 117 -9.12 -4.80 6.37
N PRO A 118 -8.69 -3.52 6.34
CA PRO A 118 -9.04 -2.55 7.39
C PRO A 118 -10.42 -1.91 7.18
N PHE A 119 -11.16 -2.32 6.16
CA PHE A 119 -12.45 -1.76 5.76
C PHE A 119 -13.56 -2.72 6.17
N ASP A 120 -14.65 -2.16 6.73
CA ASP A 120 -15.85 -2.95 7.01
C ASP A 120 -16.48 -3.42 5.68
N GLY A 121 -16.94 -4.66 5.63
CA GLY A 121 -17.46 -5.29 4.41
C GLY A 121 -16.43 -5.87 3.43
N GLY A 122 -15.15 -5.50 3.51
CA GLY A 122 -14.09 -6.08 2.67
C GLY A 122 -13.45 -5.11 1.67
N TYR A 123 -12.92 -5.66 0.57
CA TYR A 123 -12.73 -4.91 -0.67
C TYR A 123 -13.89 -5.24 -1.60
N ASP A 124 -14.60 -4.23 -2.10
CA ASP A 124 -15.76 -4.42 -2.99
C ASP A 124 -15.39 -5.03 -4.35
N LEU A 125 -14.11 -4.90 -4.72
CA LEU A 125 -13.60 -5.28 -6.03
C LEU A 125 -12.09 -5.58 -5.96
N SER A 126 -11.69 -6.72 -6.51
CA SER A 126 -10.32 -7.22 -6.46
C SER A 126 -9.78 -7.62 -7.85
N PHE A 127 -8.58 -7.15 -8.16
CA PHE A 127 -7.93 -7.36 -9.46
C PHE A 127 -6.60 -8.11 -9.31
N GLY A 128 -6.52 -9.29 -9.91
CA GLY A 128 -5.27 -10.02 -10.11
C GLY A 128 -4.59 -9.59 -11.41
N THR A 129 -3.31 -9.20 -11.37
CA THR A 129 -2.58 -8.76 -12.57
C THR A 129 -1.66 -9.87 -13.08
N SER A 130 -1.73 -10.20 -14.37
CA SER A 130 -0.94 -11.28 -14.97
C SER A 130 -0.79 -11.10 -16.48
N GLU A 131 0.43 -11.29 -17.01
CA GLU A 131 0.71 -11.28 -18.46
C GLU A 131 -0.22 -12.22 -19.26
N ARG A 132 -0.63 -13.34 -18.66
CA ARG A 132 -1.51 -14.32 -19.31
C ARG A 132 -3.01 -14.08 -19.08
N GLY A 133 -3.41 -13.02 -18.35
CA GLY A 133 -4.80 -12.79 -17.96
C GLY A 133 -5.39 -13.94 -17.12
N GLN A 134 -4.52 -14.70 -16.46
CA GLN A 134 -4.82 -15.91 -15.69
C GLN A 134 -4.06 -15.84 -14.37
N PRO A 135 -4.51 -16.54 -13.31
CA PRO A 135 -3.79 -16.57 -12.04
C PRO A 135 -2.30 -16.88 -12.21
N LEU A 136 -1.49 -16.24 -11.36
CA LEU A 136 -0.06 -16.52 -11.24
C LEU A 136 0.11 -17.94 -10.65
N SER A 137 0.09 -18.92 -11.56
CA SER A 137 0.24 -20.37 -11.39
C SER A 137 0.43 -20.89 -9.97
N GLU A 138 -0.49 -21.77 -9.54
CA GLU A 138 -0.42 -22.84 -8.53
C GLU A 138 0.57 -22.71 -7.35
N MET A 139 1.86 -22.49 -7.63
CA MET A 139 2.96 -22.30 -6.69
C MET A 139 2.79 -21.21 -5.64
N ALA A 140 2.02 -20.15 -5.90
CA ALA A 140 1.78 -19.10 -4.90
C ALA A 140 0.81 -19.61 -3.80
N ALA A 141 -0.33 -20.16 -4.20
CA ALA A 141 -1.28 -20.78 -3.26
C ALA A 141 -0.74 -22.04 -2.60
N ALA A 142 0.03 -22.87 -3.33
CA ALA A 142 0.60 -24.11 -2.80
C ALA A 142 1.69 -23.93 -1.72
N LYS A 143 2.11 -22.68 -1.43
CA LYS A 143 3.04 -22.34 -0.35
C LYS A 143 2.43 -21.50 0.77
N ASP A 144 1.16 -21.11 0.62
CA ASP A 144 0.45 -20.24 1.55
C ASP A 144 -0.48 -21.11 2.40
N VAL A 145 -0.11 -21.31 3.67
CA VAL A 145 -0.84 -22.20 4.59
C VAL A 145 -2.25 -21.69 4.84
N ASP A 146 -2.45 -20.37 4.92
CA ASP A 146 -3.76 -19.75 5.13
C ASP A 146 -4.68 -19.91 3.91
N LEU A 147 -4.12 -19.95 2.70
CA LEU A 147 -4.88 -20.30 1.50
C LEU A 147 -5.24 -21.79 1.51
N ALA A 148 -4.29 -22.68 1.83
CA ALA A 148 -4.53 -24.12 1.87
C ALA A 148 -5.60 -24.52 2.90
N ASP A 149 -5.55 -23.98 4.12
CA ASP A 149 -6.54 -24.23 5.19
C ASP A 149 -7.94 -23.71 4.83
N ARG A 150 -8.02 -22.68 3.98
CA ARG A 150 -9.29 -22.17 3.41
C ARG A 150 -9.74 -22.90 2.14
N GLY A 151 -9.07 -24.01 1.80
CA GLY A 151 -9.37 -24.84 0.63
C GLY A 151 -8.95 -24.21 -0.71
N ILE A 152 -8.14 -23.16 -0.68
CA ILE A 152 -7.61 -22.50 -1.88
C ILE A 152 -6.30 -23.17 -2.29
N SER A 153 -6.37 -23.80 -3.45
CA SER A 153 -5.35 -24.63 -4.06
C SER A 153 -5.02 -24.11 -5.46
N ALA A 154 -4.06 -24.78 -6.09
CA ALA A 154 -3.80 -24.73 -7.53
C ALA A 154 -5.05 -24.60 -8.43
N ARG A 155 -6.17 -25.26 -8.06
CA ARG A 155 -7.35 -25.43 -8.93
C ARG A 155 -8.38 -24.30 -8.85
N ASN A 156 -8.35 -23.49 -7.79
CA ASN A 156 -9.32 -22.42 -7.50
C ASN A 156 -8.65 -21.09 -7.12
N VAL A 157 -7.32 -20.97 -7.27
CA VAL A 157 -6.61 -19.68 -7.15
C VAL A 157 -7.03 -18.66 -8.22
N ALA A 158 -7.74 -19.10 -9.28
CA ALA A 158 -8.43 -18.22 -10.21
C ALA A 158 -9.51 -17.38 -9.51
N ASP A 159 -10.23 -17.98 -8.57
CA ASP A 159 -11.38 -17.41 -7.87
C ASP A 159 -10.96 -16.52 -6.68
N LEU A 160 -9.66 -16.29 -6.49
CA LEU A 160 -9.10 -15.44 -5.44
C LEU A 160 -9.30 -13.93 -5.71
N PHE A 161 -9.53 -13.57 -6.98
CA PHE A 161 -9.80 -12.20 -7.42
C PHE A 161 -11.01 -12.19 -8.35
N ASP A 162 -11.83 -11.14 -8.27
CA ASP A 162 -13.02 -10.99 -9.12
C ASP A 162 -12.66 -10.91 -10.61
N TYR A 163 -11.51 -10.31 -10.92
CA TYR A 163 -11.02 -10.13 -12.28
C TYR A 163 -9.51 -10.40 -12.40
N TRP A 164 -9.12 -11.15 -13.43
CA TRP A 164 -7.71 -11.28 -13.84
C TRP A 164 -7.44 -10.47 -15.11
N VAL A 165 -6.45 -9.58 -15.04
CA VAL A 165 -6.19 -8.58 -16.09
C VAL A 165 -4.75 -8.67 -16.58
N ASN A 166 -4.56 -8.74 -17.91
CA ASN A 166 -3.28 -8.40 -18.53
C ASN A 166 -3.23 -6.89 -18.75
N LEU A 167 -2.29 -6.22 -18.07
CA LEU A 167 -2.09 -4.78 -18.13
C LEU A 167 -1.51 -4.29 -19.47
N VAL A 168 -0.75 -5.13 -20.17
CA VAL A 168 -0.09 -4.81 -21.44
C VAL A 168 -0.21 -5.99 -22.41
N PRO A 169 -1.32 -6.11 -23.15
CA PRO A 169 -1.44 -7.04 -24.26
C PRO A 169 -0.31 -6.84 -25.27
N ALA A 170 0.30 -7.94 -25.72
CA ALA A 170 1.44 -7.93 -26.64
C ALA A 170 2.64 -7.07 -26.15
N GLN A 171 2.98 -7.14 -24.86
CA GLN A 171 4.19 -6.51 -24.31
C GLN A 171 5.44 -6.86 -25.14
N GLY A 172 6.22 -5.84 -25.52
CA GLY A 172 7.46 -6.00 -26.29
C GLY A 172 8.67 -6.43 -25.45
N SER A 173 8.53 -6.47 -24.11
CA SER A 173 9.54 -6.96 -23.18
C SER A 173 9.22 -8.38 -22.72
N ARG A 174 10.24 -9.16 -22.33
CA ARG A 174 10.06 -10.48 -21.71
C ARG A 174 9.39 -10.40 -20.33
N THR A 175 9.55 -9.28 -19.65
CA THR A 175 9.08 -9.04 -18.28
C THR A 175 8.72 -7.57 -18.11
N ILE A 176 7.68 -7.29 -17.35
CA ILE A 176 7.39 -5.96 -16.81
C ILE A 176 7.76 -6.01 -15.32
N ARG A 177 8.52 -5.02 -14.83
CA ARG A 177 8.93 -4.99 -13.42
C ARG A 177 7.76 -4.54 -12.54
N THR A 178 7.76 -4.94 -11.27
CA THR A 178 6.63 -4.67 -10.35
C THR A 178 6.30 -3.19 -10.24
N GLU A 179 7.31 -2.32 -10.18
CA GLU A 179 7.15 -0.87 -10.13
C GLU A 179 6.53 -0.30 -11.43
N GLU A 180 6.82 -0.88 -12.59
CA GLU A 180 6.23 -0.49 -13.88
C GLU A 180 4.78 -0.96 -13.95
N ALA A 181 4.53 -2.21 -13.56
CA ALA A 181 3.20 -2.82 -13.54
C ALA A 181 2.22 -2.07 -12.60
N VAL A 182 2.68 -1.58 -11.45
CA VAL A 182 1.85 -0.77 -10.54
C VAL A 182 1.38 0.52 -11.22
N TRP A 183 2.25 1.25 -11.91
CA TRP A 183 1.87 2.46 -12.63
C TRP A 183 0.91 2.17 -13.78
N LEU A 184 1.22 1.16 -14.60
CA LEU A 184 0.38 0.75 -15.75
C LEU A 184 -1.02 0.31 -15.27
N GLY A 185 -1.09 -0.47 -14.20
CA GLY A 185 -2.36 -0.94 -13.63
C GLY A 185 -3.21 0.19 -13.05
N LEU A 186 -2.61 1.11 -12.29
CA LEU A 186 -3.32 2.26 -11.73
C LEU A 186 -3.84 3.21 -12.83
N MET A 187 -3.09 3.38 -13.92
CA MET A 187 -3.55 4.18 -15.07
C MET A 187 -4.67 3.48 -15.84
N ALA A 188 -4.53 2.19 -16.14
CA ALA A 188 -5.52 1.41 -16.90
C ALA A 188 -6.85 1.26 -16.15
N LEU A 189 -6.80 0.99 -14.85
CA LEU A 189 -8.00 0.81 -14.02
C LEU A 189 -8.64 2.13 -13.56
N ARG A 190 -8.01 3.29 -13.80
CA ARG A 190 -8.53 4.59 -13.36
C ARG A 190 -9.97 4.86 -13.83
N GLY A 191 -10.30 4.51 -15.07
CA GLY A 191 -11.66 4.69 -15.60
C GLY A 191 -12.68 3.87 -14.81
N VAL A 192 -12.42 2.57 -14.68
CA VAL A 192 -13.26 1.61 -13.93
C VAL A 192 -13.47 2.05 -12.48
N VAL A 193 -12.41 2.49 -11.79
CA VAL A 193 -12.49 2.96 -10.39
C VAL A 193 -13.30 4.26 -10.28
N MET A 194 -13.18 5.18 -11.23
CA MET A 194 -13.94 6.44 -11.21
C MET A 194 -15.43 6.23 -11.56
N GLU A 195 -15.75 5.26 -12.42
CA GLU A 195 -17.13 4.92 -12.78
C GLU A 195 -17.85 4.18 -11.64
N ASN A 196 -17.17 3.26 -10.95
CA ASN A 196 -17.76 2.47 -9.86
C ASN A 196 -17.64 3.16 -8.48
N GLY A 197 -16.70 4.09 -8.31
CA GLY A 197 -16.44 4.80 -7.04
C GLY A 197 -17.20 6.11 -6.86
N ALA A 198 -18.00 6.56 -7.83
CA ALA A 198 -18.72 7.84 -7.80
C ALA A 198 -19.94 7.90 -6.86
N GLY A 199 -20.02 7.00 -5.87
CA GLY A 199 -21.18 6.83 -4.97
C GLY A 199 -20.85 6.76 -3.48
N ALA A 200 -19.63 7.15 -3.08
CA ALA A 200 -19.15 7.18 -1.69
C ALA A 200 -18.77 8.62 -1.26
#